data_AF-A0A2G9V1V3-F1
#
_entry.id   AF-A0A2G9V1V3-F1
#
_cell.length_a   1.000
_cell.length_b   1.000
_cell.length_c   1.000
_cell.angle_alpha   90.00
_cell.angle_beta   90.00
_cell.angle_gamma   90.00
#
_symmetry.space_group_name_H-M   'P 1'
#
loop_
_entity.id
_entity.type
_entity.pdbx_description
1 polymer ?
#
loop_
_entity_poly.entity_id
_entity_poly.type
_entity_poly.pdbx_seq_one_letter_code
_entity_poly.pdbx_strand_id
1 'polypeptide(L)'
;MEIEFHEFARGKSTISPMDFARLILRYTIVNKDDYHKYIHRVKERTSPDDKGVTLSQWASFSLFLNDLEEFSTAVRLYANANMPVSPPEFARAVQTTIGEPLDPYVVDLIYRIFDANDDQTLSYPEFLAVMNDRLHRGLKGRLDKPWGWRPFKSCVVNELAHS
;
A
#
# COMPACT_ATOMS: atom_id res chain seq x y z
N MET A 1 9.93 9.54 -2.70
CA MET A 1 9.79 8.92 -1.35
C MET A 1 11.13 8.57 -0.70
N GLU A 2 12.26 9.03 -1.27
CA GLU A 2 13.62 8.72 -0.78
C GLU A 2 13.97 9.39 0.56
N ILE A 3 13.58 10.66 0.76
CA ILE A 3 13.79 11.38 2.03
C ILE A 3 13.23 10.58 3.22
N GLU A 4 12.05 9.99 3.05
CA GLU A 4 11.40 9.20 4.10
C GLU A 4 12.17 7.91 4.42
N PHE A 5 12.81 7.29 3.41
CA PHE A 5 13.68 6.14 3.67
C PHE A 5 14.84 6.55 4.58
N HIS A 6 15.50 7.69 4.31
CA HIS A 6 16.61 8.16 5.12
C HIS A 6 16.19 8.51 6.57
N GLU A 7 15.00 9.08 6.75
CA GLU A 7 14.43 9.32 8.10
C GLU A 7 14.32 8.02 8.90
N PHE A 8 13.85 6.93 8.28
CA PHE A 8 13.72 5.63 8.93
C PHE A 8 15.06 4.89 9.07
N ALA A 9 15.96 5.02 8.09
CA ALA A 9 17.28 4.40 8.11
C ALA A 9 18.19 5.00 9.17
N ARG A 10 17.96 6.26 9.57
CA ARG A 10 18.71 6.96 10.64
C ARG A 10 20.23 6.85 10.46
N GLY A 11 20.69 7.07 9.23
CA GLY A 11 22.11 6.98 8.85
C GLY A 11 22.62 5.58 8.52
N LYS A 12 21.79 4.54 8.61
CA LYS A 12 22.12 3.18 8.14
C LYS A 12 21.90 3.05 6.63
N SER A 13 22.48 2.00 6.03
CA SER A 13 22.26 1.64 4.62
C SER A 13 20.94 0.91 4.36
N THR A 14 20.28 0.44 5.41
CA THR A 14 19.04 -0.34 5.33
C THR A 14 18.06 0.05 6.44
N ILE A 15 16.78 -0.24 6.22
CA ILE A 15 15.72 -0.18 7.23
C ILE A 15 15.30 -1.59 7.67
N SER A 16 14.91 -1.75 8.93
CA SER A 16 14.42 -3.03 9.43
C SER A 16 13.06 -3.42 8.80
N PRO A 17 12.66 -4.70 8.80
CA PRO A 17 11.30 -5.11 8.42
C PRO A 17 10.22 -4.30 9.14
N MET A 18 10.47 -3.95 10.40
CA MET A 18 9.53 -3.16 11.19
C MET A 18 9.45 -1.70 10.77
N ASP A 19 10.57 -1.12 10.40
CA ASP A 19 10.61 0.24 9.88
C ASP A 19 10.02 0.32 8.47
N PHE A 20 10.22 -0.72 7.65
CA PHE A 20 9.55 -0.88 6.36
C PHE A 20 8.02 -0.92 6.51
N ALA A 21 7.49 -1.73 7.44
CA ALA A 21 6.06 -1.79 7.72
C ALA A 21 5.51 -0.43 8.18
N ARG A 22 6.21 0.26 9.09
CA ARG A 22 5.81 1.61 9.54
C ARG A 22 5.87 2.63 8.41
N LEU A 23 6.83 2.52 7.50
CA LEU A 23 6.99 3.41 6.36
C LEU A 23 5.89 3.19 5.31
N ILE A 24 5.45 1.95 5.10
CA ILE A 24 4.29 1.61 4.26
C ILE A 24 3.00 2.17 4.85
N LEU A 25 2.80 1.99 6.15
CA LEU A 25 1.59 2.44 6.86
C LEU A 25 1.61 3.94 7.20
N ARG A 26 2.65 4.67 6.80
CA ARG A 26 2.72 6.12 7.03
C ARG A 26 1.73 6.81 6.10
N TYR A 27 0.94 7.73 6.64
CA TYR A 27 -0.07 8.49 5.89
C TYR A 27 -1.26 7.68 5.37
N THR A 28 -1.47 6.47 5.88
CA THR A 28 -2.64 5.63 5.53
C THR A 28 -3.79 5.87 6.49
N ILE A 29 -5.03 5.88 6.01
CA ILE A 29 -6.23 6.00 6.86
C ILE A 29 -6.56 4.61 7.40
N VAL A 30 -5.72 4.14 8.31
CA VAL A 30 -5.92 2.89 9.04
C VAL A 30 -6.30 3.27 10.47
N ASN A 31 -7.36 2.66 11.01
CA ASN A 31 -7.72 2.89 12.41
C ASN A 31 -6.59 2.37 13.32
N LYS A 32 -6.56 2.81 14.59
CA LYS A 32 -5.46 2.42 15.50
C LYS A 32 -5.39 0.91 15.72
N ASP A 33 -6.52 0.22 15.73
CA ASP A 33 -6.58 -1.22 16.00
C ASP A 33 -5.99 -2.02 14.84
N ASP A 34 -6.33 -1.67 13.60
CA ASP A 34 -5.79 -2.31 12.40
C ASP A 34 -4.31 -1.98 12.20
N TYR A 35 -3.87 -0.76 12.55
CA TYR A 35 -2.46 -0.42 12.58
C TYR A 35 -1.68 -1.34 13.53
N HIS A 36 -2.19 -1.54 14.75
CA HIS A 36 -1.56 -2.45 15.72
C HIS A 36 -1.55 -3.89 15.23
N LYS A 37 -2.60 -4.36 14.54
CA LYS A 37 -2.63 -5.71 13.94
C LYS A 37 -1.51 -5.91 12.92
N TYR A 38 -1.33 -4.98 11.97
CA TYR A 38 -0.25 -5.08 10.98
C TYR A 38 1.13 -5.10 11.65
N ILE A 39 1.36 -4.19 12.60
CA ILE A 39 2.65 -4.10 13.28
C ILE A 39 2.92 -5.34 14.15
N HIS A 40 1.91 -5.87 14.83
CA HIS A 40 2.04 -7.08 15.64
C HIS A 40 2.42 -8.29 14.78
N ARG A 41 1.72 -8.47 13.66
CA ARG A 41 1.97 -9.54 12.70
C ARG A 41 3.40 -9.53 12.17
N VAL A 42 3.90 -8.35 11.76
CA VAL A 42 5.30 -8.24 11.31
C VAL A 42 6.26 -8.53 12.45
N LYS A 43 5.97 -8.05 13.67
CA LYS A 43 6.82 -8.32 14.84
C LYS A 43 6.93 -9.82 15.15
N GLU A 44 5.83 -10.57 15.06
CA GLU A 44 5.82 -12.02 15.27
C GLU A 44 6.56 -12.79 14.17
N ARG A 45 6.51 -12.28 12.94
CA ARG A 45 7.14 -12.88 11.75
C ARG A 45 8.54 -12.34 11.46
N THR A 46 9.10 -11.49 12.33
CA THR A 46 10.44 -10.92 12.16
C THR A 46 11.45 -11.72 12.99
N SER A 47 12.52 -12.18 12.34
CA SER A 47 13.66 -12.85 12.98
C SER A 47 14.79 -11.84 13.27
N PRO A 48 15.63 -12.05 14.30
CA PRO A 48 16.86 -11.27 14.49
C PRO A 48 17.82 -11.31 13.29
N ASP A 49 17.76 -12.38 12.50
CA ASP A 49 18.61 -12.59 11.32
C ASP A 49 18.00 -12.03 10.03
N ASP A 50 16.83 -11.39 10.10
CA ASP A 50 16.19 -10.80 8.93
C ASP A 50 17.04 -9.69 8.33
N LYS A 51 17.09 -9.69 6.99
CA LYS A 51 17.82 -8.68 6.22
C LYS A 51 17.12 -7.33 6.34
N GLY A 52 17.90 -6.25 6.25
CA GLY A 52 17.32 -4.92 6.07
C GLY A 52 16.87 -4.70 4.63
N VAL A 53 15.91 -3.79 4.43
CA VAL A 53 15.51 -3.30 3.10
C VAL A 53 16.44 -2.17 2.69
N THR A 54 17.05 -2.27 1.51
CA THR A 54 17.94 -1.25 0.96
C THR A 54 17.17 -0.09 0.32
N LEU A 55 17.87 1.02 0.06
CA LEU A 55 17.28 2.14 -0.67
C LEU A 55 16.85 1.74 -2.09
N SER A 56 17.62 0.89 -2.79
CA SER A 56 17.26 0.43 -4.13
C SER A 56 15.99 -0.41 -4.14
N GLN A 57 15.85 -1.33 -3.19
CA GLN A 57 14.63 -2.13 -3.00
C GLN A 57 13.42 -1.24 -2.70
N TRP A 58 13.60 -0.24 -1.83
CA TRP A 58 12.56 0.76 -1.55
C TRP A 58 12.23 1.61 -2.79
N ALA A 59 13.22 1.99 -3.59
CA ALA A 59 13.02 2.81 -4.78
C ALA A 59 12.22 2.06 -5.85
N SER A 60 12.53 0.79 -6.14
CA SER A 60 11.74 -0.03 -7.06
C SER A 60 10.30 -0.23 -6.56
N PHE A 61 10.11 -0.47 -5.25
CA PHE A 61 8.77 -0.52 -4.66
C PHE A 61 8.02 0.82 -4.79
N SER A 62 8.71 1.94 -4.55
CA SER A 62 8.15 3.28 -4.70
C SER A 62 7.80 3.60 -6.15
N LEU A 63 8.53 3.05 -7.13
CA LEU A 63 8.21 3.18 -8.55
C LEU A 63 6.92 2.42 -8.87
N PHE A 64 6.82 1.17 -8.40
CA PHE A 64 5.59 0.37 -8.47
C PHE A 64 4.36 1.13 -7.96
N LEU A 65 4.46 1.84 -6.84
CA LEU A 65 3.33 2.61 -6.30
C LEU A 65 2.82 3.70 -7.25
N ASN A 66 3.64 4.23 -8.16
CA ASN A 66 3.21 5.25 -9.11
C ASN A 66 2.23 4.69 -10.15
N ASP A 67 2.32 3.38 -10.45
CA ASP A 67 1.51 2.68 -11.44
C ASP A 67 0.43 1.79 -10.77
N LEU A 68 0.02 2.13 -9.54
CA LEU A 68 -0.92 1.35 -8.75
C LEU A 68 -2.30 1.16 -9.42
N GLU A 69 -2.73 2.10 -10.27
CA GLU A 69 -3.99 1.99 -11.02
C GLU A 69 -3.93 0.89 -12.07
N GLU A 70 -2.84 0.82 -12.84
CA GLU A 70 -2.60 -0.23 -13.84
C GLU A 70 -2.48 -1.60 -13.14
N PHE A 71 -1.75 -1.67 -12.03
CA PHE A 71 -1.68 -2.87 -11.20
C PHE A 71 -3.04 -3.31 -10.67
N SER A 72 -3.88 -2.37 -10.20
CA SER A 72 -5.24 -2.68 -9.74
C SER A 72 -6.07 -3.34 -10.84
N THR A 73 -5.93 -2.88 -12.09
CA THR A 73 -6.62 -3.49 -13.24
C THR A 73 -6.14 -4.92 -13.47
N ALA A 74 -4.83 -5.15 -13.46
CA ALA A 74 -4.24 -6.49 -13.62
C ALA A 74 -4.68 -7.45 -12.50
N VAL A 75 -4.67 -7.02 -11.23
CA VAL A 75 -5.05 -7.85 -10.09
C VAL A 75 -6.55 -8.16 -10.06
N ARG A 76 -7.40 -7.23 -10.50
CA ARG A 76 -8.84 -7.49 -10.64
C ARG A 76 -9.14 -8.60 -11.63
N LEU A 77 -8.33 -8.78 -12.68
CA LEU A 77 -8.48 -9.90 -13.61
C LEU A 77 -8.30 -11.25 -12.90
N TYR A 78 -7.28 -11.39 -12.04
CA TYR A 78 -7.06 -12.60 -11.24
C TYR A 78 -8.24 -12.85 -10.29
N ALA A 79 -8.69 -11.82 -9.58
CA ALA A 79 -9.82 -11.91 -8.66
C ALA A 79 -11.12 -12.32 -9.35
N ASN A 80 -11.41 -11.74 -10.53
CA ASN A 80 -12.60 -12.08 -11.32
C ASN A 80 -12.56 -13.51 -11.87
N ALA A 81 -11.37 -14.09 -12.01
CA ALA A 81 -11.17 -15.48 -12.40
C ALA A 81 -11.16 -16.45 -11.19
N ASN A 82 -11.53 -15.97 -9.99
CA ASN A 82 -11.44 -16.71 -8.73
C ASN A 82 -10.04 -17.27 -8.44
N MET A 83 -8.99 -16.63 -8.96
CA MET A 83 -7.62 -17.02 -8.67
C MET A 83 -7.08 -16.25 -7.46
N PRO A 84 -6.44 -16.93 -6.50
CA PRO A 84 -5.82 -16.25 -5.37
C PRO A 84 -4.65 -15.39 -5.85
N VAL A 85 -4.46 -14.24 -5.21
CA VAL A 85 -3.31 -13.39 -5.44
C VAL A 85 -2.21 -13.86 -4.50
N SER A 86 -1.46 -14.87 -4.92
CA SER A 86 -0.31 -15.41 -4.18
C SER A 86 1.00 -14.70 -4.59
N PRO A 87 2.13 -14.86 -3.87
CA PRO A 87 3.35 -14.09 -4.14
C PRO A 87 3.84 -14.18 -5.60
N PRO A 88 3.82 -15.36 -6.27
CA PRO A 88 4.10 -15.46 -7.70
C PRO A 88 3.14 -14.68 -8.62
N GLU A 89 1.83 -14.69 -8.37
CA GLU A 89 0.85 -13.91 -9.13
C GLU A 89 1.06 -12.42 -8.92
N PHE A 90 1.31 -12.00 -7.67
CA PHE A 90 1.62 -10.61 -7.34
C PHE A 90 2.89 -10.14 -8.05
N ALA A 91 3.98 -10.91 -7.97
CA ALA A 91 5.23 -10.57 -8.63
C ALA A 91 5.07 -10.46 -10.16
N ARG A 92 4.30 -11.37 -10.77
CA ARG A 92 3.96 -11.33 -12.20
C ARG A 92 3.13 -10.10 -12.57
N ALA A 93 2.14 -9.75 -11.76
CA ALA A 93 1.32 -8.56 -11.96
C ALA A 93 2.18 -7.29 -11.88
N VAL A 94 3.06 -7.18 -10.88
CA VAL A 94 3.97 -6.03 -10.78
C VAL A 94 4.94 -5.96 -11.96
N GLN A 95 5.56 -7.08 -12.36
CA GLN A 95 6.46 -7.12 -13.51
C GLN A 95 5.76 -6.69 -14.81
N THR A 96 4.47 -7.01 -14.95
CA THR A 96 3.67 -6.59 -16.11
C THR A 96 3.38 -5.09 -16.06
N THR A 97 3.16 -4.53 -14.86
CA THR A 97 2.86 -3.10 -14.66
C THR A 97 4.07 -2.20 -14.85
N ILE A 98 5.21 -2.50 -14.22
CA ILE A 98 6.41 -1.62 -14.25
C ILE A 98 7.54 -2.13 -15.15
N GLY A 99 7.38 -3.29 -15.78
CA GLY A 99 8.36 -3.89 -16.68
C GLY A 99 9.52 -4.63 -15.98
N GLU A 100 9.68 -4.47 -14.66
CA GLU A 100 10.69 -5.14 -13.85
C GLU A 100 10.09 -5.87 -12.65
N PRO A 101 10.64 -7.03 -12.25
CA PRO A 101 10.16 -7.73 -11.07
C PRO A 101 10.59 -7.00 -9.79
N LEU A 102 9.72 -6.94 -8.79
CA LEU A 102 10.12 -6.54 -7.45
C LEU A 102 11.04 -7.58 -6.83
N ASP A 103 11.93 -7.11 -5.96
CA ASP A 103 12.79 -7.98 -5.17
C ASP A 103 11.94 -8.98 -4.35
N PRO A 104 12.22 -10.29 -4.42
CA PRO A 104 11.46 -11.31 -3.71
C PRO A 104 11.36 -11.06 -2.20
N TYR A 105 12.38 -10.45 -1.59
CA TYR A 105 12.35 -10.10 -0.17
C TYR A 105 11.36 -8.99 0.14
N VAL A 106 11.21 -8.01 -0.77
CA VAL A 106 10.19 -6.96 -0.63
C VAL A 106 8.79 -7.55 -0.77
N VAL A 107 8.59 -8.48 -1.72
CA VAL A 107 7.31 -9.19 -1.86
C VAL A 107 6.99 -9.96 -0.59
N ASP A 108 7.94 -10.73 -0.06
CA ASP A 108 7.78 -11.45 1.22
C ASP A 108 7.37 -10.49 2.36
N LEU A 109 8.03 -9.35 2.52
CA LEU A 109 7.67 -8.36 3.54
C LEU A 109 6.26 -7.78 3.34
N ILE A 110 5.81 -7.57 2.11
CA ILE A 110 4.43 -7.15 1.82
C ILE A 110 3.45 -8.21 2.32
N TYR A 111 3.68 -9.49 2.03
CA TYR A 111 2.82 -10.57 2.52
C TYR A 111 2.90 -10.71 4.03
N ARG A 112 4.07 -10.55 4.65
CA ARG A 112 4.17 -10.52 6.13
C ARG A 112 3.31 -9.41 6.74
N ILE A 113 3.16 -8.26 6.07
CA ILE A 113 2.30 -7.16 6.51
C ILE A 113 0.83 -7.49 6.25
N PHE A 114 0.44 -7.90 5.04
CA PHE A 114 -0.97 -7.91 4.62
C PHE A 114 -1.67 -9.28 4.67
N ASP A 115 -0.94 -10.40 4.69
CA ASP A 115 -1.51 -11.74 4.83
C ASP A 115 -1.98 -11.96 6.28
N ALA A 116 -3.29 -11.87 6.49
CA ALA A 116 -3.90 -11.88 7.81
C ALA A 116 -4.10 -13.25 8.42
N ASN A 117 -4.27 -14.27 7.60
CA ASN A 117 -4.61 -15.64 7.97
C ASN A 117 -3.51 -16.65 7.63
N ASP A 118 -2.36 -16.17 7.14
CA ASP A 118 -1.18 -16.98 6.79
C ASP A 118 -1.47 -17.98 5.66
N ASP A 119 -2.42 -17.64 4.76
CA ASP A 119 -2.83 -18.51 3.66
C ASP A 119 -2.01 -18.28 2.38
N GLN A 120 -0.98 -17.42 2.45
CA GLN A 120 -0.16 -17.00 1.32
C GLN A 120 -0.97 -16.30 0.23
N THR A 121 -2.06 -15.63 0.61
CA THR A 121 -2.85 -14.80 -0.28
C THR A 121 -3.03 -13.41 0.28
N LEU A 122 -3.23 -12.46 -0.62
CA LEU A 122 -3.37 -11.06 -0.26
C LEU A 122 -4.81 -10.60 -0.49
N SER A 123 -5.41 -10.00 0.55
CA SER A 123 -6.67 -9.25 0.45
C SER A 123 -6.45 -8.00 -0.40
N TYR A 124 -6.53 -8.14 -1.72
CA TYR A 124 -6.17 -7.08 -2.66
C TYR A 124 -6.96 -5.77 -2.47
N PRO A 125 -8.27 -5.75 -2.08
CA PRO A 125 -8.96 -4.49 -1.85
C PRO A 125 -8.37 -3.71 -0.67
N GLU A 126 -8.00 -4.41 0.39
CA GLU A 126 -7.37 -3.83 1.59
C GLU A 126 -5.98 -3.30 1.27
N PHE A 127 -5.15 -4.10 0.60
CA PHE A 127 -3.84 -3.67 0.15
C PHE A 127 -3.91 -2.45 -0.76
N LEU A 128 -4.79 -2.45 -1.76
CA LEU A 128 -4.95 -1.32 -2.67
C LEU A 128 -5.43 -0.07 -1.91
N ALA A 129 -6.33 -0.19 -0.95
CA ALA A 129 -6.77 0.94 -0.13
C ALA A 129 -5.58 1.58 0.62
N VAL A 130 -4.77 0.76 1.30
CA VAL A 130 -3.60 1.22 2.05
C VAL A 130 -2.54 1.84 1.12
N MET A 131 -2.24 1.19 -0.01
CA MET A 131 -1.27 1.72 -0.99
C MET A 131 -1.74 3.01 -1.65
N ASN A 132 -3.04 3.13 -1.93
CA ASN A 132 -3.63 4.32 -2.53
C ASN A 132 -3.56 5.52 -1.58
N ASP A 133 -3.85 5.33 -0.29
CA ASP A 133 -3.65 6.39 0.70
C ASP A 133 -2.18 6.78 0.82
N ARG A 134 -1.28 5.79 0.83
CA ARG A 134 0.16 6.00 0.92
C ARG A 134 0.70 6.83 -0.24
N LEU A 135 0.25 6.52 -1.46
CA LEU A 135 0.61 7.25 -2.69
C LEU A 135 0.14 8.71 -2.62
N HIS A 136 -1.10 8.92 -2.16
CA HIS A 136 -1.69 10.26 -2.02
C HIS A 136 -1.33 10.97 -0.71
N ARG A 137 -0.43 10.40 0.10
CA ARG A 137 -0.01 10.94 1.41
C ARG A 137 -1.19 11.25 2.34
N GLY A 138 -2.26 10.45 2.28
CA GLY A 138 -3.48 10.64 3.07
C GLY A 138 -4.29 11.89 2.71
N LEU A 139 -4.03 12.54 1.57
CA LEU A 139 -4.71 13.77 1.17
C LEU A 139 -6.03 13.53 0.43
N LYS A 140 -6.23 12.37 -0.20
CA LYS A 140 -7.44 12.06 -0.99
C LYS A 140 -8.70 12.05 -0.13
N GLY A 141 -8.70 11.35 1.01
CA GLY A 141 -9.82 11.35 1.97
C GLY A 141 -10.06 12.68 2.71
N ARG A 142 -9.12 13.65 2.66
CA ARG A 142 -9.31 14.99 3.24
C ARG A 142 -9.97 15.98 2.27
N LEU A 143 -9.84 15.74 0.96
CA LEU A 143 -10.43 16.58 -0.08
C LEU A 143 -11.88 16.18 -0.35
N ASP A 144 -12.22 14.89 -0.21
CA ASP A 144 -13.59 14.36 -0.34
C ASP A 144 -14.37 14.41 0.98
N LYS A 145 -14.39 15.58 1.65
CA LYS A 145 -15.39 15.77 2.71
C LYS A 145 -16.77 15.94 2.05
N PRO A 146 -17.80 15.20 2.47
CA PRO A 146 -19.16 15.36 1.95
C PRO A 146 -19.80 16.73 2.27
N TRP A 147 -19.08 17.57 3.03
CA TRP A 147 -19.55 18.86 3.50
C TRP A 147 -18.53 19.93 3.12
N GLY A 148 -18.92 20.85 2.24
CA GLY A 148 -18.10 21.94 1.73
C GLY A 148 -18.85 22.83 0.73
N TRP A 149 -18.24 23.95 0.35
CA TRP A 149 -18.83 24.96 -0.56
C TRP A 149 -19.25 24.41 -1.93
N ARG A 150 -18.62 23.32 -2.40
CA ARG A 150 -18.93 22.67 -3.70
C ARG A 150 -20.24 21.87 -3.64
N PRO A 151 -20.46 20.93 -2.70
CA PRO A 151 -21.77 20.32 -2.46
C PRO A 151 -22.87 21.33 -2.18
N PHE A 152 -22.59 22.37 -1.38
CA PHE A 152 -23.56 23.43 -1.08
C PHE A 152 -24.03 24.17 -2.35
N LYS A 153 -23.11 24.57 -3.23
CA LYS A 153 -23.48 25.15 -4.54
C LYS A 153 -24.28 24.17 -5.38
N SER A 154 -23.91 22.89 -5.39
CA SER A 154 -24.64 21.87 -6.16
C SER A 154 -26.09 21.71 -5.67
N CYS A 155 -26.33 21.76 -4.35
CA CYS A 155 -27.69 21.74 -3.78
C CYS A 155 -28.49 22.99 -4.15
N VAL A 156 -27.91 24.18 -3.99
CA VAL A 156 -28.59 25.46 -4.31
C VAL A 156 -28.91 25.57 -5.80
N VAL A 157 -27.99 25.14 -6.67
CA VAL A 157 -28.21 25.15 -8.13
C VAL A 157 -29.30 24.14 -8.52
N ASN A 158 -29.37 22.96 -7.88
CA ASN A 158 -30.42 22.00 -8.17
C ASN A 158 -31.81 22.47 -7.71
N GLU A 159 -31.93 23.15 -6.56
CA GLU A 159 -33.21 23.73 -6.12
C GLU A 159 -33.68 24.86 -7.04
N LEU A 160 -32.76 25.74 -7.49
CA LEU A 160 -33.08 26.83 -8.41
C LEU A 160 -33.43 26.34 -9.82
N ALA A 161 -32.96 25.15 -10.22
CA ALA A 161 -33.31 24.52 -11.50
C ALA A 161 -34.67 23.80 -11.49
N HIS A 162 -35.27 23.61 -10.30
CA HIS A 162 -36.58 22.98 -10.11
C HIS A 162 -37.64 23.97 -9.57
N SER A 163 -37.37 25.28 -9.65
CA SER A 163 -38.31 26.37 -9.32
C SER A 163 -38.78 27.09 -10.59
#